data_AF-A0A9E1RV59-F1
#
_entry.id   AF-A0A9E1RV59-F1
#
_cell.length_a   1.000
_cell.length_b   1.000
_cell.length_c   1.000
_cell.angle_alpha   90.00
_cell.angle_beta   90.00
_cell.angle_gamma   90.00
#
_symmetry.space_group_name_H-M   'P 1'
#
loop_
_entity.id
_entity.type
_entity.pdbx_description
1 polymer ?
#
loop_
_entity_poly.entity_id
_entity_poly.type
_entity_poly.pdbx_seq_one_letter_code
_entity_poly.pdbx_strand_id
1 'polypeptide(L)'
;MSDMSPYRARLERIFNEITDPSGAADVKGIGRMSEVNKRIDEVKDILAEMPLRLTQIEERMEGDPDFSRLSRKRRLDALADYLRFAIGLIDREIAAPGGHMIVGANDD
;
A
#
# COMPACT_ATOMS: atom_id res chain seq x y z
N MET A 1 10.25 13.40 13.90
CA MET A 1 10.03 12.72 12.61
C MET A 1 9.57 11.32 12.94
N SER A 2 8.36 10.95 12.53
CA SER A 2 7.92 9.56 12.68
C SER A 2 8.74 8.70 11.71
N ASP A 3 9.44 7.69 12.22
CA ASP A 3 10.22 6.79 11.38
C ASP A 3 9.25 5.91 10.57
N MET A 4 9.17 6.15 9.27
CA MET A 4 8.27 5.44 8.35
C MET A 4 8.91 4.13 7.81
N SER A 5 10.21 3.97 8.05
CA SER A 5 11.04 2.82 7.68
C SER A 5 10.43 1.45 8.05
N PRO A 6 9.90 1.21 9.27
CA PRO A 6 9.30 -0.08 9.62
C PRO A 6 8.04 -0.38 8.83
N TYR A 7 7.20 0.62 8.55
CA TYR A 7 5.99 0.44 7.75
C TYR A 7 6.33 0.12 6.30
N ARG A 8 7.28 0.86 5.72
CA ARG A 8 7.81 0.60 4.37
C ARG A 8 8.36 -0.83 4.24
N ALA A 9 9.13 -1.30 5.22
CA ALA A 9 9.68 -2.66 5.22
C ALA A 9 8.58 -3.73 5.32
N ARG A 10 7.54 -3.51 6.13
CA ARG A 10 6.39 -4.43 6.22
C ARG A 10 5.60 -4.49 4.91
N LEU A 11 5.33 -3.35 4.28
CA LEU A 11 4.64 -3.30 2.98
C LEU A 11 5.46 -3.95 1.86
N GLU A 12 6.77 -3.69 1.81
CA GLU A 12 7.67 -4.33 0.84
C GLU A 12 7.74 -5.85 1.02
N ARG A 13 7.74 -6.33 2.26
CA ARG A 13 7.65 -7.77 2.54
C ARG A 13 6.38 -8.36 1.94
N ILE A 14 5.22 -7.77 2.20
CA ILE A 14 3.95 -8.27 1.67
C ILE A 14 3.95 -8.22 0.14
N PHE A 15 4.48 -7.15 -0.47
CA PHE A 15 4.61 -7.02 -1.92
C PHE A 15 5.40 -8.19 -2.50
N ASN A 16 6.59 -8.47 -1.96
CA ASN A 16 7.43 -9.60 -2.38
C ASN A 16 6.79 -10.97 -2.12
N GLU A 17 5.90 -11.10 -1.14
CA GLU A 17 5.16 -12.34 -0.87
C GLU A 17 4.02 -12.59 -1.87
N ILE A 18 3.44 -11.53 -2.45
CA ILE A 18 2.31 -11.64 -3.38
C ILE A 18 2.70 -11.46 -4.85
N THR A 19 3.94 -11.06 -5.14
CA THR A 19 4.44 -10.85 -6.50
C THR A 19 5.57 -11.82 -6.86
N ASP A 20 5.65 -12.18 -8.13
CA ASP A 20 6.78 -12.89 -8.71
C ASP A 20 7.98 -11.95 -8.92
N PRO A 21 9.20 -12.44 -9.21
CA PRO A 21 10.38 -11.58 -9.41
C PRO A 21 10.26 -10.54 -10.53
N SER A 22 9.23 -10.62 -11.38
CA SER A 22 8.91 -9.57 -12.38
C SER A 22 7.99 -8.48 -11.82
N GLY A 23 7.56 -8.60 -10.57
CA GLY A 23 6.63 -7.68 -9.91
C GLY A 23 5.17 -7.88 -10.32
N ALA A 24 4.85 -8.98 -10.99
CA ALA A 24 3.47 -9.33 -11.33
C ALA A 24 2.85 -10.19 -10.22
N ALA A 25 1.53 -10.23 -10.14
CA ALA A 25 0.81 -11.01 -9.12
C ALA A 25 1.15 -12.51 -9.19
N ASP A 26 1.77 -13.05 -8.13
CA ASP A 26 2.11 -14.46 -8.01
C ASP A 26 0.92 -15.31 -7.58
N VAL A 27 0.03 -15.54 -8.55
CA VAL A 27 -1.13 -16.41 -8.40
C VAL A 27 -0.78 -17.88 -8.19
N LYS A 28 0.49 -18.28 -8.35
CA LYS A 28 0.97 -19.64 -8.13
C LYS A 28 1.42 -19.86 -6.69
N GLY A 29 2.14 -18.91 -6.09
CA GLY A 29 2.53 -18.95 -4.68
C GLY A 29 1.38 -18.68 -3.72
N ILE A 30 0.47 -17.76 -4.05
CA ILE A 30 -0.74 -17.52 -3.23
C ILE A 30 -1.86 -18.47 -3.66
N GLY A 31 -1.86 -19.66 -3.05
CA GLY A 31 -2.72 -20.77 -3.44
C GLY A 31 -4.22 -20.56 -3.14
N ARG A 32 -4.59 -19.67 -2.20
CA ARG A 32 -5.97 -19.54 -1.70
C ARG A 32 -6.46 -18.11 -1.63
N MET A 33 -7.76 -17.92 -1.86
CA MET A 33 -8.43 -16.62 -1.75
C MET A 33 -8.37 -16.04 -0.32
N SER A 34 -8.49 -16.90 0.69
CA SER A 34 -8.37 -16.50 2.10
C SER A 34 -7.00 -15.89 2.42
N GLU A 35 -5.95 -16.33 1.73
CA GLU A 35 -4.60 -15.80 1.92
C GLU A 35 -4.45 -14.42 1.29
N VAL A 36 -5.04 -14.21 0.11
CA VAL A 36 -5.15 -12.86 -0.50
C VAL A 36 -5.87 -11.91 0.45
N ASN A 37 -7.02 -12.32 1.00
CA ASN A 37 -7.78 -11.51 1.93
C ASN A 37 -6.97 -11.18 3.19
N LYS A 38 -6.25 -12.17 3.74
CA LYS A 38 -5.36 -11.95 4.89
C LYS A 38 -4.29 -10.89 4.59
N ARG A 39 -3.69 -10.88 3.40
CA ARG A 39 -2.73 -9.85 3.01
C ARG A 39 -3.37 -8.48 2.83
N ILE A 40 -4.59 -8.42 2.32
CA ILE A 40 -5.35 -7.17 2.24
C ILE A 40 -5.61 -6.60 3.64
N ASP A 41 -6.06 -7.43 4.59
CA ASP A 41 -6.27 -7.02 5.98
C ASP A 41 -4.96 -6.58 6.66
N GLU A 42 -3.86 -7.31 6.45
CA GLU A 42 -2.54 -6.95 6.99
C GLU A 42 -2.05 -5.60 6.46
N VAL A 43 -2.26 -5.31 5.18
CA VAL A 43 -1.94 -3.99 4.60
C VAL A 43 -2.81 -2.89 5.20
N LYS A 44 -4.12 -3.12 5.40
CA LYS A 44 -5.02 -2.15 6.06
C LYS A 44 -4.55 -1.83 7.47
N ASP A 45 -4.16 -2.84 8.23
CA ASP A 45 -3.69 -2.70 9.59
C ASP A 45 -2.41 -1.84 9.64
N ILE A 46 -1.42 -2.15 8.80
CA ILE A 46 -0.17 -1.37 8.70
C ILE A 46 -0.44 0.11 8.39
N LEU A 47 -1.40 0.38 7.51
CA LEU A 47 -1.77 1.74 7.13
C LEU A 47 -2.52 2.48 8.22
N ALA A 48 -3.41 1.79 8.95
CA ALA A 48 -4.11 2.36 10.11
C ALA A 48 -3.15 2.67 11.27
N GLU A 49 -2.09 1.87 11.45
CA GLU A 49 -1.02 2.12 12.42
C GLU A 49 -0.08 3.27 11.99
N MET A 50 -0.13 3.70 10.73
CA MET A 50 0.78 4.70 10.19
C MET A 50 0.41 6.10 10.71
N PRO A 51 1.37 6.85 11.28
CA PRO A 51 1.09 8.18 11.84
C PRO A 51 0.78 9.22 10.75
N LEU A 52 1.21 8.95 9.52
CA LEU A 52 0.89 9.77 8.37
C LEU A 52 -0.42 9.25 7.77
N ARG A 53 -1.50 10.01 8.00
CA ARG A 53 -2.74 9.82 7.24
C ARG A 53 -2.51 10.30 5.83
N LEU A 54 -1.90 9.44 5.03
CA LEU A 54 -1.90 9.60 3.59
C LEU A 54 -3.34 9.35 3.15
N THR A 55 -4.19 10.38 3.24
CA THR A 55 -5.61 10.31 2.88
C THR A 55 -5.78 9.71 1.48
N GLN A 56 -4.83 9.97 0.58
CA GLN A 56 -4.73 9.38 -0.76
C GLN A 56 -4.62 7.84 -0.77
N ILE A 57 -3.96 7.24 0.23
CA ILE A 57 -3.82 5.79 0.39
C ILE A 57 -5.10 5.17 0.97
N GLU A 58 -5.72 5.83 1.95
CA GLU A 58 -7.00 5.40 2.53
C GLU A 58 -8.14 5.49 1.49
N GLU A 59 -8.26 6.62 0.78
CA GLU A 59 -9.26 6.85 -0.27
C GLU A 59 -9.13 5.86 -1.43
N ARG A 60 -7.90 5.55 -1.85
CA ARG A 60 -7.67 4.56 -2.92
C ARG A 60 -8.07 3.16 -2.48
N MET A 61 -7.90 2.81 -1.21
CA MET A 61 -8.23 1.46 -0.72
C MET A 61 -9.72 1.28 -0.40
N GLU A 62 -10.35 2.32 0.15
CA GLU A 62 -11.78 2.33 0.49
C GLU A 62 -12.65 2.49 -0.76
N GLY A 63 -12.16 3.23 -1.75
CA GLY A 63 -12.81 3.43 -3.04
C GLY A 63 -12.69 2.26 -4.01
N ASP A 64 -11.80 1.28 -3.77
CA ASP A 64 -11.52 0.19 -4.70
C ASP A 64 -12.58 -0.94 -4.59
N PRO A 65 -13.53 -1.04 -5.53
CA PRO A 65 -14.56 -2.10 -5.52
C PRO A 65 -13.97 -3.47 -5.93
N ASP A 66 -12.71 -3.47 -6.37
CA ASP A 66 -11.92 -4.57 -6.91
C ASP A 66 -11.69 -5.67 -5.86
N PHE A 67 -11.52 -5.31 -4.58
CA PHE A 67 -11.19 -6.25 -3.52
C PHE A 67 -12.33 -7.18 -3.11
N SER A 68 -13.59 -6.90 -3.45
CA SER A 68 -14.73 -7.71 -3.00
C SER A 68 -15.44 -8.46 -4.13
N ARG A 69 -15.34 -7.99 -5.37
CA ARG A 69 -16.09 -8.56 -6.52
C ARG A 69 -15.25 -9.31 -7.56
N LEU A 70 -13.93 -9.40 -7.37
CA LEU A 70 -13.04 -9.95 -8.40
C LEU A 70 -12.43 -11.31 -8.08
N SER A 71 -12.04 -11.99 -9.16
CA SER A 71 -11.23 -13.20 -9.14
C SER A 71 -9.91 -12.99 -8.39
N ARG A 72 -9.41 -14.05 -7.76
CA ARG A 72 -8.15 -14.06 -6.98
C ARG A 72 -6.99 -13.34 -7.69
N LYS A 73 -6.79 -13.60 -8.99
CA LYS A 73 -5.74 -12.96 -9.78
C LYS A 73 -5.85 -11.44 -9.79
N ARG A 74 -7.04 -10.90 -10.07
CA ARG A 74 -7.22 -9.45 -10.13
C ARG A 74 -7.09 -8.80 -8.76
N ARG A 75 -7.53 -9.45 -7.68
CA ARG A 75 -7.30 -8.95 -6.32
C ARG A 75 -5.81 -8.86 -5.98
N LEU A 76 -5.02 -9.86 -6.38
CA LEU A 76 -3.57 -9.83 -6.19
C LEU A 76 -2.92 -8.73 -7.04
N ASP A 77 -3.38 -8.55 -8.27
CA ASP A 77 -2.90 -7.49 -9.18
C ASP A 77 -3.18 -6.09 -8.60
N ALA A 78 -4.41 -5.86 -8.16
CA ALA A 78 -4.83 -4.64 -7.48
C ALA A 78 -4.05 -4.41 -6.17
N LEU A 79 -3.83 -5.46 -5.38
CA LEU A 79 -3.03 -5.37 -4.15
C LEU A 79 -1.57 -5.04 -4.44
N ALA A 80 -0.98 -5.63 -5.48
CA ALA A 80 0.38 -5.35 -5.90
C ALA A 80 0.55 -3.91 -6.40
N ASP A 81 -0.37 -3.42 -7.24
CA ASP A 81 -0.39 -2.02 -7.70
C ASP A 81 -0.52 -1.05 -6.52
N TYR A 82 -1.44 -1.35 -5.61
CA TYR A 82 -1.66 -0.57 -4.40
C TYR A 82 -0.42 -0.51 -3.51
N LEU A 83 0.22 -1.65 -3.23
CA LEU A 83 1.45 -1.73 -2.45
C LEU A 83 2.60 -0.96 -3.11
N ARG A 84 2.74 -1.08 -4.44
CA ARG A 84 3.75 -0.32 -5.19
C ARG A 84 3.55 1.18 -5.04
N PHE A 85 2.30 1.65 -5.12
CA PHE A 85 1.97 3.05 -4.91
C PHE A 85 2.25 3.51 -3.47
N ALA A 86 1.79 2.74 -2.48
CA ALA A 86 1.99 3.06 -1.06
C ALA A 86 3.48 3.12 -0.68
N ILE A 87 4.27 2.13 -1.10
CA ILE A 87 5.72 2.12 -0.89
C ILE A 87 6.37 3.35 -1.53
N GLY A 88 6.00 3.71 -2.77
CA GLY A 88 6.54 4.88 -3.45
C GLY A 88 6.21 6.21 -2.76
N LEU A 89 5.01 6.34 -2.19
CA LEU A 89 4.65 7.51 -1.38
C LEU A 89 5.46 7.60 -0.10
N ILE A 90 5.63 6.48 0.61
CA ILE A 90 6.43 6.44 1.82
C ILE A 90 7.90 6.73 1.53
N ASP A 91 8.46 6.19 0.44
CA ASP A 91 9.83 6.45 0.01
C ASP A 91 10.04 7.94 -0.26
N ARG A 92 9.07 8.59 -0.92
CA ARG A 92 9.08 10.05 -1.13
C ARG A 92 9.05 10.83 0.19
N GLU A 93 8.25 10.39 1.16
CA GLU A 93 8.16 11.05 2.47
C GLU A 93 9.45 10.86 3.30
N ILE A 94 10.05 9.66 3.26
CA ILE A 94 11.34 9.38 3.89
C ILE A 94 12.45 10.21 3.25
N ALA A 95 12.44 10.31 1.90
CA ALA A 95 13.44 11.03 1.13
C ALA A 95 13.24 12.55 1.14
N ALA A 96 12.08 13.06 1.58
CA ALA A 96 11.83 14.49 1.67
C ALA A 96 12.74 15.11 2.75
N PRO A 97 13.73 15.96 2.40
CA PRO A 97 14.57 16.61 3.38
C PRO A 97 13.74 17.66 4.11
N GLY A 98 13.20 17.31 5.28
CA GLY A 98 12.58 18.22 6.25
C GLY A 98 11.81 19.39 5.63
N GLY A 99 10.57 19.16 5.19
CA GLY A 99 9.78 20.24 4.63
C GLY A 99 8.36 19.80 4.34
N HIS A 100 7.54 19.74 5.38
CA HIS A 100 6.10 19.98 5.24
C HIS A 100 5.97 21.43 4.73
N MET A 101 6.15 21.68 3.43
CA MET A 101 5.53 22.84 2.81
C MET A 101 4.05 22.50 2.77
N ILE A 102 3.37 22.85 3.86
CA ILE A 102 1.97 23.21 3.80
C ILE A 102 1.97 24.34 2.78
N VAL A 103 1.58 24.05 1.54
CA VAL A 103 1.28 25.10 0.58
C VAL A 103 0.11 25.84 1.22
N GLY A 104 0.40 27.00 1.79
CA GLY A 104 -0.64 27.94 2.19
C GLY A 104 -1.44 28.20 0.93
N ALA A 105 -2.68 27.72 0.92
CA ALA A 105 -3.67 28.28 0.02
C ALA A 105 -3.71 29.79 0.31
N ASN A 106 -3.55 30.58 -0.76
CA ASN A 106 -3.76 32.02 -0.78
C ASN A 106 -4.97 32.44 0.06
N ASP A 107 -4.81 33.53 0.82
CA ASP A 107 -5.80 34.63 0.91
C ASP A 107 -5.13 35.87 1.54
N ASP A 108 -4.67 36.80 0.69
CA ASP A 108 -4.92 38.27 0.70
C ASP A 108 -4.13 38.94 -0.46
#